data_AF-A0A537R236-F1
#
_entry.id   AF-A0A537R236-F1
#
_cell.length_a   1.000
_cell.length_b   1.000
_cell.length_c   1.000
_cell.angle_alpha   90.00
_cell.angle_beta   90.00
_cell.angle_gamma   90.00
#
_symmetry.space_group_name_H-M   'P 1'
#
loop_
_entity.id
_entity.type
_entity.pdbx_description
1 polymer ?
#
loop_
_entity_poly.entity_id
_entity_poly.type
_entity_poly.pdbx_seq_one_letter_code
_entity_poly.pdbx_strand_id
1 'polypeptide(L)'
;MSNVAVTAAEILGGFLLGAFVGVTLAVLFCWSPLVSLLLLPLFVTLNMIPKVALGPLFIVWFSYGIFPNILIAFSICFFPILLTTARGLSEVEPDLLDLVKTLRGSRWTLFRKIQLPGALPYVFSGMKVGAILAVAGAIVGEFIASERGLGYLMIQVQSSLDTPAMLMAVVLLTLLGVALYALDELLCRPTQALIDDLNKVDGDIIILGVAGKMGPTLAGLAKAALPQRRIIGVARFSDASAKRWLASRGIETLSCDLLDELAVNKLPKAPNVIFMAGHKFGAEGDLPLTWAMNAHVPAVVAQAFASSRIVAFSTGCVYPFVSVKGKGADETVSPNPPGEYAQSCVGRERMFEYFSRKHSTPGRLFRLNYAIDMRYGVLHDIAIKILAGKPIDVSLGHVNFIWQGDASAQALRCLAHCDTPTSPINVSGQEILAVRDLAAKLGARLRREPIIVGNEEPTAWVTDTSQAVRLFGVPIVDTEKLIAWTADWVSRSMPSLGKPTKYEVRDGRY
;
A
#
# COMPACT_ATOMS: atom_id res chain seq x y z
N MET A 1 22.73 13.87 25.64
CA MET A 1 21.63 13.21 24.90
C MET A 1 21.16 12.03 25.74
N SER A 2 19.85 11.75 25.80
CA SER A 2 19.37 10.51 26.42
C SER A 2 19.92 9.30 25.65
N ASN A 3 20.13 8.17 26.31
CA ASN A 3 20.60 6.94 25.67
C ASN A 3 19.72 6.55 24.46
N VAL A 4 18.41 6.75 24.57
CA VAL A 4 17.44 6.58 23.47
C VAL A 4 17.76 7.48 22.27
N ALA A 5 18.09 8.75 22.49
CA ALA A 5 18.40 9.70 21.42
C ALA A 5 19.75 9.37 20.74
N VAL A 6 20.71 8.84 21.50
CA VAL A 6 21.99 8.36 20.96
C VAL A 6 21.76 7.16 20.04
N THR A 7 21.06 6.13 20.53
CA THR A 7 20.72 4.95 19.72
C THR A 7 19.92 5.33 18.47
N ALA A 8 18.96 6.25 18.60
CA ALA A 8 18.20 6.74 17.45
C ALA A 8 19.10 7.45 16.41
N ALA A 9 20.04 8.29 16.85
CA ALA A 9 20.97 8.98 15.95
C ALA A 9 21.89 8.00 15.21
N GLU A 10 22.33 6.94 15.88
CA GLU A 10 23.19 5.90 15.29
C GLU A 10 22.44 5.05 14.26
N ILE A 11 21.21 4.65 14.58
CA ILE A 11 20.32 3.93 13.65
C ILE A 11 20.07 4.78 12.41
N LEU A 12 19.68 6.05 12.60
CA LEU A 12 19.37 6.96 11.49
C LEU A 12 20.61 7.27 10.67
N GLY A 13 21.75 7.55 11.31
CA GLY A 13 23.01 7.83 10.63
C GLY A 13 23.48 6.65 9.79
N GLY A 14 23.49 5.44 10.37
CA GLY A 14 23.89 4.23 9.66
C GLY A 14 22.95 3.89 8.51
N PHE A 15 21.64 4.01 8.72
CA PHE A 15 20.64 3.79 7.69
C PHE A 15 20.74 4.79 6.54
N LEU A 16 20.81 6.10 6.83
CA LEU A 16 20.88 7.13 5.79
C LEU A 16 22.17 7.01 4.97
N LEU A 17 23.29 6.73 5.62
CA LEU A 17 24.55 6.47 4.93
C LEU A 17 24.45 5.21 4.07
N GLY A 18 23.87 4.13 4.60
CA GLY A 18 23.67 2.86 3.89
C GLY A 18 22.76 3.00 2.68
N ALA A 19 21.67 3.75 2.82
CA ALA A 19 20.75 4.07 1.75
C ALA A 19 21.41 4.89 0.65
N PHE A 20 22.09 5.98 1.03
CA PHE A 20 22.75 6.87 0.08
C PHE A 20 23.85 6.17 -0.72
N VAL A 21 24.77 5.48 -0.03
CA VAL A 21 25.89 4.80 -0.67
C VAL A 21 25.42 3.57 -1.46
N GLY A 22 24.50 2.79 -0.88
CA GLY A 22 23.94 1.59 -1.51
C GLY A 22 23.20 1.89 -2.81
N VAL A 23 22.33 2.90 -2.82
CA VAL A 23 21.59 3.29 -4.02
C VAL A 23 22.52 3.91 -5.06
N THR A 24 23.43 4.79 -4.66
CA THR A 24 24.40 5.42 -5.58
C THR A 24 25.26 4.38 -6.28
N LEU A 25 25.84 3.43 -5.55
CA LEU A 25 26.66 2.36 -6.13
C LEU A 25 25.84 1.44 -7.05
N ALA A 26 24.59 1.13 -6.69
CA ALA A 26 23.73 0.34 -7.55
C ALA A 26 23.42 1.04 -8.89
N VAL A 27 23.23 2.37 -8.87
CA VAL A 27 23.08 3.18 -10.10
C VAL A 27 24.36 3.14 -10.93
N LEU A 28 25.54 3.24 -10.30
CA LEU A 28 26.82 3.12 -11.00
C LEU A 28 27.01 1.74 -11.66
N PHE A 29 26.58 0.66 -11.00
CA PHE A 29 26.61 -0.70 -11.56
C PHE A 29 25.68 -0.84 -12.76
N CYS A 30 24.52 -0.18 -12.71
CA CYS A 30 23.58 -0.14 -13.84
C CYS A 30 24.19 0.58 -15.06
N TRP A 31 24.93 1.66 -14.84
CA TRP A 31 25.47 2.50 -15.92
C TRP A 31 26.72 1.94 -16.58
N SER A 32 27.55 1.23 -15.81
CA SER A 32 28.81 0.69 -16.30
C SER A 32 28.88 -0.83 -16.10
N PRO A 33 28.76 -1.62 -17.18
CA PRO A 33 28.94 -3.06 -17.14
C PRO A 33 30.32 -3.48 -16.62
N LEU A 34 31.36 -2.69 -16.90
CA LEU A 34 32.72 -2.94 -16.41
C LEU A 34 32.80 -2.78 -14.89
N VAL A 35 32.18 -1.74 -14.34
CA VAL A 35 32.16 -1.51 -12.89
C VAL A 35 31.37 -2.61 -12.19
N SER A 36 30.23 -3.02 -12.76
CA SER A 36 29.44 -4.14 -12.25
C SER A 36 30.24 -5.45 -12.24
N LEU A 37 30.92 -5.76 -13.36
CA LEU A 37 31.72 -6.98 -13.50
C LEU A 37 32.88 -7.06 -12.49
N LEU A 38 33.55 -5.93 -12.23
CA LEU A 38 34.70 -5.88 -11.33
C LEU A 38 34.31 -5.80 -9.85
N LEU A 39 33.33 -4.95 -9.51
CA LEU A 39 33.04 -4.63 -8.11
C LEU A 39 31.97 -5.52 -7.49
N LEU A 40 31.01 -6.03 -8.27
CA LEU A 40 29.90 -6.81 -7.69
C LEU A 40 30.36 -8.11 -7.01
N PRO A 41 31.28 -8.93 -7.60
CA PRO A 41 31.85 -10.08 -6.90
C PRO A 41 32.61 -9.68 -5.63
N LEU A 42 33.36 -8.57 -5.68
CA LEU A 42 34.07 -8.04 -4.53
C LEU A 42 33.10 -7.67 -3.39
N PHE A 43 32.03 -6.91 -3.67
CA PHE A 43 31.05 -6.56 -2.64
C PHE A 43 30.31 -7.78 -2.08
N VAL A 44 30.03 -8.80 -2.90
CA VAL A 44 29.44 -10.06 -2.41
C VAL A 44 30.40 -10.77 -1.46
N THR A 45 31.69 -10.85 -1.77
CA THR A 45 32.68 -11.44 -0.86
C THR A 45 32.86 -10.60 0.41
N LEU A 46 32.90 -9.27 0.31
CA LEU A 46 32.95 -8.37 1.47
C LEU A 46 31.72 -8.55 2.37
N ASN A 47 30.56 -8.93 1.85
CA ASN A 47 29.37 -9.20 2.66
C ASN A 47 29.57 -10.39 3.61
N MET A 48 30.42 -11.37 3.24
CA MET A 48 30.72 -12.55 4.07
C MET A 48 31.58 -12.24 5.29
N ILE A 49 32.25 -11.08 5.33
CA ILE A 49 33.03 -10.67 6.51
C ILE A 49 32.08 -10.49 7.70
N PRO A 50 32.31 -11.19 8.83
CA PRO A 50 31.52 -11.03 10.06
C PRO A 50 31.54 -9.57 10.52
N LYS A 51 30.40 -8.87 10.41
CA LYS A 51 30.33 -7.42 10.66
C LYS A 51 30.64 -7.04 12.10
N VAL A 52 30.32 -7.94 13.04
CA VAL A 52 30.66 -7.79 14.46
C VAL A 52 32.18 -7.66 14.67
N ALA A 53 32.99 -8.34 13.86
CA ALA A 53 34.45 -8.30 13.97
C ALA A 53 35.06 -6.97 13.48
N LEU A 54 34.28 -6.11 12.80
CA LEU A 54 34.73 -4.78 12.38
C LEU A 54 34.73 -3.76 13.52
N GLY A 55 33.96 -4.02 14.60
CA GLY A 55 33.83 -3.10 15.74
C GLY A 55 35.17 -2.69 16.34
N PRO A 56 36.04 -3.62 16.77
CA PRO A 56 37.35 -3.29 17.33
C PRO A 56 38.24 -2.47 16.38
N LEU A 57 38.17 -2.74 15.07
CA LEU A 57 38.96 -1.99 14.08
C LEU A 57 38.48 -0.54 13.97
N PHE A 58 37.16 -0.32 13.94
CA PHE A 58 36.61 1.04 13.91
C PHE A 58 36.94 1.83 15.18
N ILE A 59 37.01 1.17 16.34
CA ILE A 59 37.47 1.81 17.59
C ILE A 59 38.92 2.24 17.48
N VAL A 60 39.81 1.36 17.00
CA VAL A 60 41.24 1.69 16.86
C VAL A 60 41.45 2.86 15.90
N TRP A 61 40.66 2.94 14.82
CA TRP A 61 40.80 4.00 13.83
C TRP A 61 40.14 5.32 14.21
N PHE A 62 38.99 5.28 14.88
CA PHE A 62 38.13 6.45 15.07
C PHE A 62 37.83 6.77 16.53
N SER A 63 38.41 6.04 17.48
CA SER A 63 38.11 6.08 18.92
C SER A 63 36.66 5.65 19.21
N TYR A 64 36.24 5.77 20.47
CA TYR A 64 34.87 5.48 20.92
C TYR A 64 33.89 6.59 20.49
N GLY A 65 32.63 6.21 20.26
CA GLY A 65 31.53 7.17 20.10
C GLY A 65 30.51 6.81 19.02
N ILE A 66 29.67 7.79 18.69
CA ILE A 66 28.53 7.64 17.77
C ILE A 66 28.98 7.26 16.35
N PHE A 67 30.13 7.80 15.90
CA PHE A 67 30.60 7.61 14.53
C PHE A 67 30.99 6.15 14.21
N PRO A 68 31.80 5.44 15.03
CA PRO A 68 31.99 3.99 14.89
C PRO A 68 30.69 3.18 14.84
N ASN A 69 29.70 3.51 15.69
CA ASN A 69 28.43 2.80 15.72
C ASN A 69 27.62 3.01 14.43
N ILE A 70 27.64 4.23 13.89
CA ILE A 70 27.09 4.53 12.56
C ILE A 70 27.76 3.68 11.48
N LEU A 71 29.09 3.50 11.52
CA LEU A 71 29.81 2.68 10.55
C LEU A 71 29.47 1.19 10.67
N ILE A 72 29.24 0.68 11.88
CA ILE A 72 28.80 -0.70 12.11
C ILE A 72 27.38 -0.88 11.58
N ALA A 73 26.45 0.00 11.95
CA ALA A 73 25.08 0.02 11.46
C ALA A 73 25.02 0.10 9.92
N PHE A 74 25.81 1.01 9.34
CA PHE A 74 26.03 1.14 7.90
C PHE A 74 26.49 -0.19 7.28
N SER A 75 27.54 -0.81 7.82
CA SER A 75 28.13 -2.02 7.24
C SER A 75 27.17 -3.21 7.18
N ILE A 76 26.19 -3.24 8.09
CA ILE A 76 25.18 -4.30 8.20
C ILE A 76 23.99 -4.00 7.27
N CYS A 77 23.52 -2.76 7.19
CA CYS A 77 22.34 -2.41 6.38
C CYS A 77 22.66 -2.10 4.90
N PHE A 78 23.90 -1.72 4.59
CA PHE A 78 24.35 -1.29 3.26
C PHE A 78 24.19 -2.38 2.18
N PHE A 79 24.67 -3.60 2.43
CA PHE A 79 24.71 -4.65 1.39
C PHE A 79 23.31 -5.08 0.92
N PRO A 80 22.33 -5.34 1.81
CA PRO A 80 20.96 -5.61 1.38
C PRO A 80 20.36 -4.50 0.52
N ILE A 81 20.63 -3.23 0.85
CA ILE A 81 20.16 -2.07 0.06
C ILE A 81 20.83 -2.06 -1.33
N LEU A 82 22.16 -2.17 -1.37
CA LEU A 82 22.94 -2.20 -2.60
C LEU A 82 22.49 -3.33 -3.54
N LEU A 83 22.48 -4.56 -3.05
CA LEU A 83 22.23 -5.74 -3.87
C LEU A 83 20.77 -5.78 -4.38
N THR A 84 19.81 -5.38 -3.54
CA THR A 84 18.39 -5.34 -3.95
C THR A 84 18.15 -4.24 -4.97
N THR A 85 18.76 -3.06 -4.78
CA THR A 85 18.67 -1.96 -5.74
C THR A 85 19.34 -2.29 -7.07
N ALA A 86 20.55 -2.88 -7.04
CA ALA A 86 21.28 -3.25 -8.24
C ALA A 86 20.53 -4.31 -9.08
N ARG A 87 19.89 -5.28 -8.40
CA ARG A 87 18.99 -6.25 -9.05
C ARG A 87 17.82 -5.53 -9.72
N GLY A 88 17.08 -4.69 -9.00
CA GLY A 88 15.93 -3.96 -9.56
C GLY A 88 16.29 -3.07 -10.76
N LEU A 89 17.47 -2.46 -10.77
CA LEU A 89 17.96 -1.66 -11.90
C LEU A 89 18.38 -2.50 -13.12
N SER A 90 18.68 -3.78 -12.90
CA SER A 90 19.09 -4.73 -13.95
C SER A 90 17.92 -5.59 -14.45
N GLU A 91 16.78 -5.56 -13.77
CA GLU A 91 15.59 -6.37 -14.03
C GLU A 91 14.66 -5.66 -15.04
N VAL A 92 15.18 -5.43 -16.25
CA VAL A 92 14.41 -4.86 -17.38
C VAL A 92 14.07 -5.96 -18.37
N GLU A 93 12.81 -6.00 -18.80
CA GLU A 93 12.35 -6.93 -19.83
C GLU A 93 13.09 -6.70 -21.16
N PRO A 94 13.58 -7.77 -21.83
CA PRO A 94 14.31 -7.65 -23.09
C PRO A 94 13.52 -6.88 -24.16
N ASP A 95 12.21 -7.07 -24.22
CA ASP A 95 11.33 -6.42 -25.21
C ASP A 95 11.27 -4.89 -25.02
N LEU A 96 11.35 -4.39 -23.77
CA LEU A 96 11.44 -2.95 -23.49
C LEU A 96 12.80 -2.37 -23.90
N LEU A 97 13.86 -3.16 -23.79
CA LEU A 97 15.19 -2.76 -24.27
C LEU A 97 15.18 -2.65 -25.81
N ASP A 98 14.55 -3.60 -26.49
CA ASP A 98 14.47 -3.63 -27.95
C ASP A 98 13.52 -2.56 -28.50
N LEU A 99 12.42 -2.27 -27.79
CA LEU A 99 11.55 -1.13 -28.11
C LEU A 99 12.31 0.20 -28.00
N VAL A 100 13.06 0.42 -26.92
CA VAL A 100 13.85 1.66 -26.76
C VAL A 100 14.94 1.76 -27.83
N LYS A 101 15.59 0.66 -28.21
CA LYS A 101 16.55 0.63 -29.33
C LYS A 101 15.87 0.97 -30.66
N THR A 102 14.70 0.42 -30.93
CA THR A 102 13.93 0.65 -32.17
C THR A 102 13.50 2.12 -32.29
N LEU A 103 13.10 2.74 -31.17
CA LEU A 103 12.76 4.15 -31.08
C LEU A 103 13.99 5.08 -30.99
N ARG A 104 15.21 4.55 -31.15
CA ARG A 104 16.49 5.28 -31.02
C ARG A 104 16.64 6.04 -29.69
N GLY A 105 16.05 5.51 -28.61
CA GLY A 105 16.13 6.10 -27.28
C GLY A 105 17.52 5.94 -26.65
N SER A 106 17.98 6.98 -25.95
CA SER A 106 19.28 6.98 -25.26
C SER A 106 19.27 6.08 -24.01
N ARG A 107 20.46 5.67 -23.54
CA ARG A 107 20.62 4.98 -22.23
C ARG A 107 20.05 5.79 -21.06
N TRP A 108 20.12 7.12 -21.14
CA TRP A 108 19.50 7.99 -20.14
C TRP A 108 17.97 7.96 -20.19
N THR A 109 17.39 7.85 -21.40
CA THR A 109 15.95 7.66 -21.59
C THR A 109 15.50 6.33 -21.00
N LEU A 110 16.23 5.26 -21.29
CA LEU A 110 16.00 3.92 -20.70
C LEU A 110 16.08 3.97 -19.17
N PHE A 111 17.13 4.60 -18.64
CA PHE A 111 17.33 4.73 -17.21
C PHE A 111 16.19 5.50 -16.54
N ARG A 112 15.89 6.72 -16.99
CA ARG A 112 14.93 7.61 -16.32
C ARG A 112 13.47 7.19 -16.48
N LYS A 113 13.09 6.59 -17.62
CA LYS A 113 11.70 6.23 -17.92
C LYS A 113 11.35 4.77 -17.60
N ILE A 114 12.34 3.87 -17.56
CA ILE A 114 12.09 2.44 -17.41
C ILE A 114 12.82 1.88 -16.18
N GLN A 115 14.15 1.93 -16.14
CA GLN A 115 14.92 1.29 -15.06
C GLN A 115 14.70 1.93 -13.70
N LEU A 116 14.78 3.26 -13.60
CA LEU A 116 14.63 3.95 -12.33
C LEU A 116 13.21 3.80 -11.78
N PRO A 117 12.12 4.07 -12.54
CA PRO A 117 10.76 3.81 -12.06
C PRO A 117 10.51 2.34 -11.72
N GLY A 118 11.04 1.39 -12.51
CA GLY A 118 10.91 -0.05 -12.25
C GLY A 118 11.71 -0.54 -11.05
N ALA A 119 12.83 0.10 -10.72
CA ALA A 119 13.69 -0.25 -9.59
C ALA A 119 13.23 0.37 -8.27
N LEU A 120 12.42 1.43 -8.28
CA LEU A 120 11.95 2.10 -7.05
C LEU A 120 11.35 1.13 -6.01
N PRO A 121 10.49 0.16 -6.36
CA PRO A 121 10.00 -0.83 -5.41
C PRO A 121 11.11 -1.68 -4.77
N TYR A 122 12.16 -2.01 -5.53
CA TYR A 122 13.32 -2.76 -5.05
C TYR A 122 14.20 -1.92 -4.12
N VAL A 123 14.37 -0.64 -4.47
CA VAL A 123 15.05 0.37 -3.65
C VAL A 123 14.37 0.48 -2.28
N PHE A 124 13.04 0.62 -2.26
CA PHE A 124 12.27 0.68 -1.01
C PHE A 124 12.24 -0.65 -0.25
N SER A 125 12.21 -1.79 -0.95
CA SER A 125 12.31 -3.12 -0.33
C SER A 125 13.66 -3.32 0.37
N GLY A 126 14.75 -2.95 -0.32
CA GLY A 126 16.10 -2.96 0.24
C GLY A 126 16.21 -2.04 1.45
N MET A 127 15.65 -0.82 1.37
CA MET A 127 15.60 0.11 2.50
C MET A 127 14.81 -0.44 3.69
N LYS A 128 13.68 -1.13 3.48
CA LYS A 128 12.90 -1.74 4.58
C LYS A 128 13.74 -2.76 5.36
N VAL A 129 14.41 -3.66 4.63
CA VAL A 129 15.31 -4.66 5.25
C VAL A 129 16.50 -3.96 5.92
N GLY A 130 17.07 -2.96 5.24
CA GLY A 130 18.17 -2.15 5.76
C GLY A 130 17.83 -1.42 7.05
N ALA A 131 16.62 -0.87 7.18
CA ALA A 131 16.17 -0.18 8.39
C ALA A 131 16.14 -1.12 9.61
N ILE A 132 15.61 -2.35 9.44
CA ILE A 132 15.60 -3.37 10.51
C ILE A 132 17.03 -3.74 10.92
N LEU A 133 17.89 -3.93 9.93
CA LEU A 133 19.28 -4.30 10.15
C LEU A 133 20.14 -3.18 10.71
N ALA A 134 19.80 -1.91 10.45
CA ALA A 134 20.45 -0.75 11.05
C ALA A 134 20.19 -0.68 12.57
N VAL A 135 19.01 -1.11 13.03
CA VAL A 135 18.72 -1.27 14.47
C VAL A 135 19.66 -2.30 15.09
N ALA A 136 19.74 -3.50 14.49
CA ALA A 136 20.65 -4.54 14.96
C ALA A 136 22.12 -4.06 14.96
N GLY A 137 22.53 -3.35 13.92
CA GLY A 137 23.89 -2.86 13.80
C GLY A 137 24.26 -1.73 14.74
N ALA A 138 23.33 -0.82 15.04
CA ALA A 138 23.55 0.20 16.07
C ALA A 138 23.74 -0.45 17.45
N ILE A 139 22.88 -1.42 17.82
CA ILE A 139 23.00 -2.15 19.10
C ILE A 139 24.34 -2.89 19.18
N VAL A 140 24.75 -3.59 18.11
CA VAL A 140 26.06 -4.26 18.05
C VAL A 140 27.20 -3.25 18.19
N GLY A 141 27.07 -2.07 17.57
CA GLY A 141 28.04 -0.99 17.74
C GLY A 141 28.11 -0.50 19.18
N GLU A 142 26.95 -0.24 19.80
CA GLU A 142 26.86 0.18 21.19
C GLU A 142 27.46 -0.83 22.17
N PHE A 143 27.40 -2.12 21.86
CA PHE A 143 27.99 -3.17 22.68
C PHE A 143 29.53 -3.20 22.65
N ILE A 144 30.14 -2.72 21.57
CA ILE A 144 31.57 -2.91 21.33
C ILE A 144 32.33 -1.59 21.43
N ALA A 145 31.72 -0.50 20.93
CA ALA A 145 32.40 0.74 20.53
C ALA A 145 31.80 2.03 21.14
N SER A 146 30.97 1.93 22.19
CA SER A 146 30.28 3.09 22.75
C SER A 146 30.43 3.28 24.25
N GLU A 147 30.23 4.52 24.68
CA GLU A 147 30.14 4.95 26.09
C GLU A 147 28.72 5.41 26.48
N ARG A 148 27.78 5.41 25.52
CA ARG A 148 26.39 5.88 25.66
C ARG A 148 25.48 5.11 24.69
N GLY A 149 24.18 5.09 24.96
CA GLY A 149 23.22 4.32 24.15
C GLY A 149 22.53 3.22 24.94
N LEU A 150 21.44 2.68 24.40
CA LEU A 150 20.66 1.64 25.07
C LEU A 150 21.43 0.32 25.15
N GLY A 151 22.19 -0.03 24.11
CA GLY A 151 23.06 -1.19 24.10
C GLY A 151 24.23 -1.06 25.07
N TYR A 152 24.85 0.12 25.17
CA TYR A 152 25.87 0.38 26.19
C TYR A 152 25.31 0.27 27.61
N LEU A 153 24.11 0.84 27.84
CA LEU A 153 23.42 0.74 29.13
C LEU A 153 23.18 -0.74 29.52
N MET A 154 22.88 -1.61 28.56
CA MET A 154 22.75 -3.05 28.83
C MET A 154 24.05 -3.66 29.37
N ILE A 155 25.20 -3.30 28.81
CA ILE A 155 26.50 -3.82 29.27
C ILE A 155 26.83 -3.29 30.66
N GLN A 156 26.55 -2.01 30.92
CA GLN A 156 26.79 -1.39 32.23
C GLN A 156 25.93 -2.03 33.33
N VAL A 157 24.68 -2.34 33.00
CA VAL A 157 23.76 -3.01 33.93
C VAL A 157 24.11 -4.50 34.06
N GLN A 158 24.59 -5.14 32.99
CA GLN A 158 25.10 -6.52 32.99
C GLN A 158 26.30 -6.69 33.93
N SER A 159 27.25 -5.74 33.94
CA SER A 159 28.39 -5.79 34.87
C SER A 159 27.96 -5.66 36.34
N SER A 160 26.80 -5.07 36.60
CA SER A 160 26.19 -4.94 37.93
C SER A 160 25.25 -6.10 38.27
N LEU A 161 25.04 -7.06 37.35
CA LEU A 161 24.08 -8.17 37.46
C LEU A 161 22.64 -7.73 37.78
N ASP A 162 22.28 -6.47 37.51
CA ASP A 162 20.96 -5.91 37.76
C ASP A 162 19.98 -6.40 36.68
N THR A 163 19.46 -7.59 36.95
CA THR A 163 18.56 -8.33 36.07
C THR A 163 17.28 -7.54 35.74
N PRO A 164 16.63 -6.82 36.68
CA PRO A 164 15.51 -5.93 36.37
C PRO A 164 15.81 -4.87 35.31
N ALA A 165 16.93 -4.15 35.42
CA ALA A 165 17.28 -3.12 34.45
C ALA A 165 17.72 -3.72 33.09
N MET A 166 18.32 -4.92 33.07
CA MET A 166 18.58 -5.65 31.82
C MET A 166 17.29 -6.02 31.09
N LEU A 167 16.28 -6.53 31.81
CA LEU A 167 14.98 -6.85 31.23
C LEU A 167 14.28 -5.59 30.70
N MET A 168 14.34 -4.48 31.41
CA MET A 168 13.77 -3.20 30.94
C MET A 168 14.45 -2.68 29.68
N ALA A 169 15.77 -2.82 29.55
CA ALA A 169 16.50 -2.45 28.34
C ALA A 169 16.13 -3.34 27.15
N VAL A 170 16.00 -4.66 27.35
CA VAL A 170 15.49 -5.59 26.32
C VAL A 170 14.06 -5.26 25.91
N VAL A 171 13.20 -4.92 26.87
CA VAL A 171 11.82 -4.48 26.59
C VAL A 171 11.81 -3.18 25.78
N LEU A 172 12.64 -2.19 26.11
CA LEU A 172 12.72 -0.94 25.35
C LEU A 172 13.24 -1.15 23.92
N LEU A 173 14.27 -1.99 23.74
CA LEU A 173 14.77 -2.36 22.40
C LEU A 173 13.74 -3.13 21.59
N THR A 174 13.02 -4.04 22.25
CA THR A 174 11.94 -4.82 21.64
C THR A 174 10.76 -3.92 21.28
N LEU A 175 10.37 -2.97 22.14
CA LEU A 175 9.33 -1.99 21.85
C LEU A 175 9.70 -1.09 20.68
N LEU A 176 10.97 -0.71 20.53
CA LEU A 176 11.45 0.06 19.38
C LEU A 176 11.36 -0.76 18.07
N GLY A 177 11.73 -2.05 18.11
CA GLY A 177 11.58 -2.97 16.98
C GLY A 177 10.13 -3.34 16.67
N VAL A 178 9.30 -3.53 17.71
CA VAL A 178 7.87 -3.86 17.62
C VAL A 178 7.07 -2.65 17.14
N ALA A 179 7.41 -1.42 17.53
CA ALA A 179 6.75 -0.23 16.98
C ALA A 179 6.88 -0.13 15.45
N LEU A 180 7.98 -0.62 14.89
CA LEU A 180 8.22 -0.68 13.45
C LEU A 180 7.48 -1.85 12.76
N TYR A 181 7.20 -2.93 13.50
CA TYR A 181 6.47 -4.11 13.01
C TYR A 181 4.94 -4.01 13.18
N ALA A 182 4.46 -3.44 14.29
CA ALA A 182 3.05 -3.35 14.69
C ALA A 182 2.17 -2.54 13.73
N LEU A 183 2.76 -1.64 12.93
CA LEU A 183 2.04 -0.93 11.88
C LEU A 183 1.56 -1.86 10.75
N ASP A 184 2.32 -2.93 10.46
CA ASP A 184 1.99 -3.92 9.42
C ASP A 184 0.98 -4.97 9.90
N GLU A 185 0.86 -5.14 11.23
CA GLU A 185 -0.10 -6.05 11.87
C GLU A 185 -1.46 -5.39 12.11
N LEU A 186 -1.49 -4.09 12.46
CA LEU A 186 -2.74 -3.32 12.61
C LEU A 186 -3.57 -3.29 11.31
N LEU A 187 -2.91 -3.30 10.15
CA LEU A 187 -3.56 -3.28 8.84
C LEU A 187 -4.16 -4.62 8.40
N CYS A 188 -3.69 -5.74 8.98
CA CYS A 188 -4.05 -7.10 8.53
C CYS A 188 -4.70 -7.96 9.62
N ARG A 189 -5.03 -7.39 10.79
CA ARG A 189 -5.69 -8.13 11.86
C ARG A 189 -7.17 -8.35 11.51
N PRO A 190 -7.62 -9.61 11.31
CA PRO A 190 -9.01 -9.89 11.01
C PRO A 190 -9.88 -9.70 12.25
N THR A 191 -11.10 -9.21 12.04
CA THR A 191 -12.12 -9.14 13.08
C THR A 191 -12.80 -10.49 13.24
N GLN A 192 -13.36 -10.78 14.41
CA GLN A 192 -14.10 -12.03 14.60
C GLN A 192 -15.27 -12.15 13.62
N ALA A 193 -16.01 -11.07 13.40
CA ALA A 193 -17.11 -11.03 12.43
C ALA A 193 -16.66 -11.37 10.99
N LEU A 194 -15.45 -10.95 10.59
CA LEU A 194 -14.87 -11.34 9.30
C LEU A 194 -14.59 -12.84 9.23
N ILE A 195 -14.00 -13.40 10.29
CA ILE A 195 -13.71 -14.84 10.39
C ILE A 195 -15.02 -15.64 10.33
N ASP A 196 -16.03 -15.22 11.09
CA ASP A 196 -17.33 -15.89 11.16
C ASP A 196 -18.03 -15.91 9.80
N ASP A 197 -18.03 -14.78 9.06
CA ASP A 197 -18.62 -14.71 7.73
C ASP A 197 -17.82 -15.53 6.70
N LEU A 198 -16.49 -15.48 6.75
CA LEU A 198 -15.65 -16.28 5.84
C LEU A 198 -15.74 -17.79 6.12
N ASN A 199 -16.07 -18.20 7.34
CA ASN A 199 -16.33 -19.59 7.66
C ASN A 199 -17.67 -20.11 7.12
N LYS A 200 -18.62 -19.22 6.76
CA LYS A 200 -19.90 -19.60 6.14
C LYS A 200 -19.77 -19.92 4.65
N VAL A 201 -18.68 -19.52 4.01
CA VAL A 201 -18.40 -19.82 2.60
C VAL A 201 -17.36 -20.92 2.53
N ASP A 202 -17.52 -21.87 1.61
CA ASP A 202 -16.59 -22.99 1.44
C ASP A 202 -15.53 -22.71 0.37
N GLY A 203 -14.39 -23.37 0.53
CA GLY A 203 -13.30 -23.42 -0.45
C GLY A 203 -12.42 -22.18 -0.54
N ASP A 204 -11.60 -22.17 -1.58
CA ASP A 204 -10.51 -21.22 -1.80
C ASP A 204 -11.02 -19.83 -2.23
N ILE A 205 -10.17 -18.82 -2.06
CA ILE A 205 -10.43 -17.44 -2.49
C ILE A 205 -9.42 -17.04 -3.56
N ILE A 206 -9.89 -16.59 -4.72
CA ILE A 206 -9.06 -15.99 -5.76
C ILE A 206 -9.34 -14.48 -5.89
N ILE A 207 -8.28 -13.68 -5.91
CA ILE A 207 -8.32 -12.22 -5.95
C ILE A 207 -7.73 -11.76 -7.28
N LEU A 208 -8.59 -11.28 -8.19
CA LEU A 208 -8.20 -10.82 -9.51
C LEU A 208 -7.88 -9.33 -9.48
N GLY A 209 -6.64 -8.94 -9.78
CA GLY A 209 -6.16 -7.57 -9.61
C GLY A 209 -5.50 -7.31 -8.23
N VAL A 210 -4.90 -8.34 -7.62
CA VAL A 210 -4.35 -8.29 -6.25
C VAL A 210 -3.20 -7.28 -6.08
N ALA A 211 -2.53 -6.85 -7.15
CA ALA A 211 -1.42 -5.90 -7.08
C ALA A 211 -1.89 -4.42 -7.01
N GLY A 212 -3.20 -4.17 -6.96
CA GLY A 212 -3.76 -2.84 -6.79
C GLY A 212 -3.50 -2.23 -5.40
N LYS A 213 -3.98 -1.00 -5.14
CA LYS A 213 -3.74 -0.31 -3.86
C LYS A 213 -4.27 -1.08 -2.65
N MET A 214 -5.45 -1.68 -2.79
CA MET A 214 -6.13 -2.42 -1.72
C MET A 214 -5.85 -3.92 -1.74
N GLY A 215 -5.40 -4.47 -2.89
CA GLY A 215 -5.29 -5.90 -3.08
C GLY A 215 -4.31 -6.59 -2.11
N PRO A 216 -3.12 -6.06 -1.82
CA PRO A 216 -2.21 -6.66 -0.85
C PRO A 216 -2.78 -6.69 0.56
N THR A 217 -3.36 -5.58 1.03
CA THR A 217 -4.01 -5.51 2.34
C THR A 217 -5.18 -6.49 2.42
N LEU A 218 -6.02 -6.55 1.40
CA LEU A 218 -7.17 -7.46 1.36
C LEU A 218 -6.74 -8.93 1.34
N ALA A 219 -5.73 -9.28 0.53
CA ALA A 219 -5.22 -10.65 0.48
C ALA A 219 -4.52 -11.06 1.79
N GLY A 220 -3.76 -10.14 2.39
CA GLY A 220 -3.17 -10.33 3.72
C GLY A 220 -4.23 -10.56 4.80
N LEU A 221 -5.30 -9.76 4.78
CA LEU A 221 -6.43 -9.88 5.70
C LEU A 221 -7.19 -11.21 5.51
N ALA A 222 -7.43 -11.62 4.27
CA ALA A 222 -8.06 -12.91 3.96
C ALA A 222 -7.21 -14.08 4.46
N LYS A 223 -5.89 -14.03 4.24
CA LYS A 223 -4.96 -15.08 4.69
C LYS A 223 -4.83 -15.13 6.21
N ALA A 224 -4.87 -13.97 6.88
CA ALA A 224 -4.89 -13.91 8.33
C ALA A 224 -6.20 -14.44 8.92
N ALA A 225 -7.35 -14.17 8.27
CA ALA A 225 -8.66 -14.68 8.70
C ALA A 225 -8.81 -16.20 8.50
N LEU A 226 -8.22 -16.74 7.43
CA LEU A 226 -8.30 -18.15 7.07
C LEU A 226 -6.90 -18.75 6.82
N PRO A 227 -6.07 -18.97 7.86
CA PRO A 227 -4.66 -19.37 7.70
C PRO A 227 -4.47 -20.67 6.91
N GLN A 228 -5.40 -21.61 7.05
CA GLN A 228 -5.34 -22.92 6.42
C GLN A 228 -5.91 -22.95 5.01
N ARG A 229 -6.69 -21.94 4.60
CA ARG A 229 -7.26 -21.90 3.25
C ARG A 229 -6.25 -21.34 2.26
N ARG A 230 -6.40 -21.77 1.01
CA ARG A 230 -5.60 -21.27 -0.10
C ARG A 230 -6.18 -19.92 -0.54
N ILE A 231 -5.32 -18.91 -0.51
CA ILE A 231 -5.60 -17.56 -1.00
C ILE A 231 -4.73 -17.34 -2.22
N ILE A 232 -5.36 -17.07 -3.37
CA ILE A 232 -4.71 -16.98 -4.67
C ILE A 232 -4.82 -15.53 -5.16
N GLY A 233 -3.69 -14.82 -5.19
CA GLY A 233 -3.59 -13.49 -5.75
C GLY A 233 -3.19 -13.53 -7.23
N VAL A 234 -4.01 -12.94 -8.10
CA VAL A 234 -3.78 -12.88 -9.54
C VAL A 234 -3.53 -11.43 -9.97
N ALA A 235 -2.44 -11.20 -10.67
CA ALA A 235 -2.13 -9.93 -11.33
C ALA A 235 -1.10 -10.16 -12.43
N ARG A 236 -0.84 -9.15 -13.27
CA ARG A 236 0.32 -9.17 -14.18
C ARG A 236 1.66 -9.16 -13.45
N PHE A 237 1.67 -8.75 -12.18
CA PHE A 237 2.87 -8.59 -11.35
C PHE A 237 4.02 -7.84 -12.03
N SER A 238 3.68 -6.75 -12.73
CA SER A 238 4.65 -5.81 -13.33
C SER A 238 5.63 -5.24 -12.29
N ASP A 239 5.27 -5.31 -11.00
CA ASP A 239 6.16 -5.10 -9.86
C ASP A 239 6.34 -6.41 -9.07
N ALA A 240 7.55 -6.96 -9.06
CA ALA A 240 7.86 -8.19 -8.32
C ALA A 240 7.92 -7.99 -6.79
N SER A 241 7.90 -6.74 -6.30
CA SER A 241 7.84 -6.44 -4.86
C SER A 241 6.50 -6.87 -4.27
N ALA A 242 5.40 -6.54 -4.94
CA ALA A 242 4.04 -6.93 -4.54
C ALA A 242 3.89 -8.46 -4.55
N LYS A 243 4.43 -9.12 -5.59
CA LYS A 243 4.43 -10.59 -5.70
C LYS A 243 5.16 -11.24 -4.52
N ARG A 244 6.39 -10.79 -4.22
CA ARG A 244 7.19 -11.31 -3.10
C ARG A 244 6.55 -11.02 -1.74
N TRP A 245 5.97 -9.83 -1.57
CA TRP A 245 5.27 -9.47 -0.33
C TRP A 245 4.07 -10.38 -0.07
N LEU A 246 3.25 -10.65 -1.10
CA LEU A 246 2.13 -11.59 -1.01
C LEU A 246 2.61 -13.01 -0.70
N ALA A 247 3.61 -13.50 -1.44
CA ALA A 247 4.19 -14.83 -1.24
C ALA A 247 4.75 -15.01 0.18
N SER A 248 5.44 -13.99 0.72
CA SER A 248 5.99 -14.02 2.08
C SER A 248 4.92 -14.15 3.18
N ARG A 249 3.66 -13.83 2.85
CA ARG A 249 2.51 -13.96 3.75
C ARG A 249 1.70 -15.23 3.50
N GLY A 250 2.21 -16.18 2.72
CA GLY A 250 1.54 -17.44 2.42
C GLY A 250 0.38 -17.32 1.44
N ILE A 251 0.36 -16.26 0.63
CA ILE A 251 -0.60 -16.06 -0.46
C ILE A 251 0.04 -16.58 -1.74
N GLU A 252 -0.65 -17.47 -2.44
CA GLU A 252 -0.20 -17.96 -3.74
C GLU A 252 -0.34 -16.84 -4.78
N THR A 253 0.68 -16.65 -5.63
CA THR A 253 0.67 -15.59 -6.64
C THR A 253 0.72 -16.16 -8.04
N LEU A 254 -0.29 -15.87 -8.87
CA LEU A 254 -0.36 -16.30 -10.27
C LEU A 254 -0.28 -15.11 -11.22
N SER A 255 0.67 -15.16 -12.16
CA SER A 255 0.79 -14.14 -13.19
C SER A 255 -0.27 -14.37 -14.28
N CYS A 256 -1.11 -13.38 -14.53
CA CYS A 256 -2.12 -13.44 -15.58
C CYS A 256 -2.39 -12.03 -16.10
N ASP A 257 -2.38 -11.87 -17.42
CA ASP A 257 -3.07 -10.76 -18.05
C ASP A 257 -4.56 -11.11 -18.15
N LEU A 258 -5.42 -10.26 -17.61
CA LEU A 258 -6.86 -10.49 -17.63
C LEU A 258 -7.49 -10.12 -18.97
N LEU A 259 -6.74 -9.44 -19.85
CA LEU A 259 -7.13 -9.20 -21.25
C LEU A 259 -6.92 -10.45 -22.13
N ASP A 260 -6.14 -11.43 -21.68
CA ASP A 260 -5.98 -12.72 -22.36
C ASP A 260 -7.03 -13.72 -21.85
N GLU A 261 -8.09 -13.92 -22.64
CA GLU A 261 -9.19 -14.83 -22.29
C GLU A 261 -8.71 -16.28 -22.06
N LEU A 262 -7.71 -16.75 -22.82
CA LEU A 262 -7.18 -18.10 -22.66
C LEU A 262 -6.41 -18.22 -21.35
N ALA A 263 -5.67 -17.19 -20.96
CA ALA A 263 -4.99 -17.15 -19.66
C ALA A 263 -6.00 -17.14 -18.51
N VAL A 264 -7.08 -16.32 -18.60
CA VAL A 264 -8.14 -16.29 -17.58
C VAL A 264 -8.83 -17.65 -17.44
N ASN A 265 -9.04 -18.35 -18.55
CA ASN A 265 -9.66 -19.67 -18.53
C ASN A 265 -8.79 -20.75 -17.87
N LYS A 266 -7.46 -20.61 -17.89
CA LYS A 266 -6.51 -21.51 -17.22
C LYS A 266 -6.37 -21.26 -15.72
N LEU A 267 -6.89 -20.15 -15.19
CA LEU A 267 -6.81 -19.86 -13.76
C LEU A 267 -7.59 -20.90 -12.93
N PRO A 268 -7.13 -21.21 -11.70
CA PRO A 268 -7.87 -22.08 -10.79
C PRO A 268 -9.29 -21.56 -10.56
N LYS A 269 -10.30 -22.42 -10.77
CA LYS A 269 -11.72 -22.08 -10.61
C LYS A 269 -12.13 -22.14 -9.14
N ALA A 270 -11.60 -21.21 -8.35
CA ALA A 270 -11.94 -21.09 -6.94
C ALA A 270 -13.43 -20.73 -6.75
N PRO A 271 -14.11 -21.27 -5.73
CA PRO A 271 -15.53 -21.00 -5.50
C PRO A 271 -15.82 -19.57 -5.06
N ASN A 272 -14.82 -18.80 -4.63
CA ASN A 272 -14.97 -17.42 -4.17
C ASN A 272 -14.00 -16.51 -4.93
N VAL A 273 -14.54 -15.48 -5.58
CA VAL A 273 -13.79 -14.53 -6.42
C VAL A 273 -13.97 -13.12 -5.88
N ILE A 274 -12.86 -12.43 -5.64
CA ILE A 274 -12.83 -10.98 -5.47
C ILE A 274 -12.25 -10.36 -6.74
N PHE A 275 -13.04 -9.58 -7.47
CA PHE A 275 -12.60 -8.87 -8.67
C PHE A 275 -12.28 -7.41 -8.35
N MET A 276 -11.01 -7.02 -8.49
CA MET A 276 -10.48 -5.68 -8.18
C MET A 276 -9.80 -4.99 -9.37
N ALA A 277 -9.64 -5.70 -10.49
CA ALA A 277 -8.98 -5.16 -11.67
C ALA A 277 -9.79 -4.03 -12.30
N GLY A 278 -9.12 -2.94 -12.66
CA GLY A 278 -9.74 -1.81 -13.33
C GLY A 278 -8.73 -0.72 -13.70
N HIS A 279 -9.08 0.08 -14.69
CA HIS A 279 -8.29 1.21 -15.15
C HIS A 279 -8.97 2.51 -14.72
N LYS A 280 -8.40 3.17 -13.69
CA LYS A 280 -8.89 4.44 -13.12
C LYS A 280 -7.93 5.60 -13.35
N PHE A 281 -6.66 5.39 -13.00
CA PHE A 281 -5.64 6.43 -13.07
C PHE A 281 -5.05 6.48 -14.48
N GLY A 282 -5.13 7.63 -15.13
CA GLY A 282 -4.72 7.77 -16.53
C GLY A 282 -5.78 7.29 -17.53
N ALA A 283 -7.04 7.17 -17.11
CA ALA A 283 -8.14 6.72 -17.96
C ALA A 283 -8.28 7.59 -19.22
N GLU A 284 -8.11 8.92 -19.08
CA GLU A 284 -8.14 9.84 -20.23
C GLU A 284 -6.98 9.66 -21.20
N GLY A 285 -5.86 9.09 -20.74
CA GLY A 285 -4.70 8.84 -21.59
C GLY A 285 -4.89 7.66 -22.55
N ASP A 286 -5.83 6.75 -22.24
CA ASP A 286 -6.15 5.56 -23.06
C ASP A 286 -7.59 5.08 -22.77
N LEU A 287 -8.56 5.73 -23.42
CA LEU A 287 -9.99 5.41 -23.30
C LEU A 287 -10.32 3.99 -23.83
N PRO A 288 -9.76 3.52 -24.97
CA PRO A 288 -9.96 2.14 -25.42
C PRO A 288 -9.53 1.11 -24.37
N LEU A 289 -8.34 1.26 -23.78
CA LEU A 289 -7.89 0.38 -22.69
C LEU A 289 -8.80 0.49 -21.46
N THR A 290 -9.31 1.69 -21.16
CA THR A 290 -10.26 1.91 -20.06
C THR A 290 -11.51 1.07 -20.24
N TRP A 291 -12.13 1.09 -21.43
CA TRP A 291 -13.28 0.26 -21.73
C TRP A 291 -12.95 -1.24 -21.78
N ALA A 292 -11.78 -1.62 -22.32
CA ALA A 292 -11.36 -3.01 -22.31
C ALA A 292 -11.21 -3.55 -20.88
N MET A 293 -10.52 -2.83 -20.01
CA MET A 293 -10.30 -3.22 -18.61
C MET A 293 -11.55 -3.13 -17.74
N ASN A 294 -12.43 -2.16 -17.99
CA ASN A 294 -13.58 -1.91 -17.14
C ASN A 294 -14.88 -2.55 -17.66
N ALA A 295 -14.98 -2.99 -18.91
CA ALA A 295 -16.17 -3.66 -19.44
C ALA A 295 -15.85 -5.03 -20.05
N HIS A 296 -14.88 -5.15 -20.95
CA HIS A 296 -14.56 -6.43 -21.58
C HIS A 296 -13.99 -7.46 -20.59
N VAL A 297 -12.97 -7.11 -19.80
CA VAL A 297 -12.40 -8.01 -18.78
C VAL A 297 -13.46 -8.53 -17.79
N PRO A 298 -14.37 -7.70 -17.24
CA PRO A 298 -15.51 -8.17 -16.45
C PRO A 298 -16.37 -9.23 -17.14
N ALA A 299 -16.65 -9.09 -18.44
CA ALA A 299 -17.39 -10.11 -19.19
C ALA A 299 -16.61 -11.43 -19.29
N VAL A 300 -15.30 -11.36 -19.53
CA VAL A 300 -14.42 -12.54 -19.58
C VAL A 300 -14.40 -13.24 -18.22
N VAL A 301 -14.21 -12.49 -17.13
CA VAL A 301 -14.19 -13.03 -15.76
C VAL A 301 -15.54 -13.62 -15.37
N ALA A 302 -16.64 -12.92 -15.62
CA ALA A 302 -17.98 -13.40 -15.26
C ALA A 302 -18.34 -14.72 -15.96
N GLN A 303 -17.87 -14.93 -17.19
CA GLN A 303 -18.02 -16.19 -17.90
C GLN A 303 -17.08 -17.27 -17.35
N ALA A 304 -15.80 -16.93 -17.19
CA ALA A 304 -14.77 -17.87 -16.77
C ALA A 304 -14.98 -18.39 -15.33
N PHE A 305 -15.69 -17.64 -14.49
CA PHE A 305 -15.99 -17.96 -13.09
C PHE A 305 -17.50 -18.08 -12.84
N ALA A 306 -18.28 -18.51 -13.83
CA ALA A 306 -19.74 -18.59 -13.75
C ALA A 306 -20.28 -19.46 -12.58
N SER A 307 -19.49 -20.43 -12.10
CA SER A 307 -19.83 -21.29 -10.96
C SER A 307 -19.40 -20.74 -9.60
N SER A 308 -18.71 -19.60 -9.56
CA SER A 308 -18.17 -19.00 -8.34
C SER A 308 -19.12 -17.97 -7.74
N ARG A 309 -18.92 -17.62 -6.47
CA ARG A 309 -19.46 -16.40 -5.87
C ARG A 309 -18.52 -15.24 -6.22
N ILE A 310 -19.05 -14.15 -6.76
CA ILE A 310 -18.24 -13.02 -7.25
C ILE A 310 -18.57 -11.73 -6.51
N VAL A 311 -17.60 -11.17 -5.79
CA VAL A 311 -17.65 -9.79 -5.31
C VAL A 311 -16.81 -8.94 -6.25
N ALA A 312 -17.46 -8.07 -7.01
CA ALA A 312 -16.82 -7.20 -7.99
C ALA A 312 -16.75 -5.77 -7.47
N PHE A 313 -15.54 -5.21 -7.37
CA PHE A 313 -15.35 -3.81 -7.02
C PHE A 313 -15.92 -2.91 -8.11
N SER A 314 -16.86 -2.07 -7.69
CA SER A 314 -17.36 -0.92 -8.44
C SER A 314 -16.93 0.37 -7.71
N THR A 315 -17.57 1.49 -8.02
CA THR A 315 -17.22 2.81 -7.50
C THR A 315 -18.50 3.60 -7.24
N GLY A 316 -18.56 4.40 -6.18
CA GLY A 316 -19.72 5.28 -5.98
C GLY A 316 -19.83 6.39 -7.05
N CYS A 317 -18.78 6.61 -7.83
CA CYS A 317 -18.81 7.48 -9.01
C CYS A 317 -19.81 7.04 -10.09
N VAL A 318 -20.40 5.84 -10.03
CA VAL A 318 -21.46 5.39 -10.96
C VAL A 318 -22.78 6.15 -10.76
N TYR A 319 -22.94 6.80 -9.60
CA TYR A 319 -24.10 7.61 -9.31
C TYR A 319 -23.99 9.01 -9.94
N PRO A 320 -25.14 9.65 -10.23
CA PRO A 320 -25.16 11.09 -10.42
C PRO A 320 -24.76 11.81 -9.13
N PHE A 321 -24.45 13.11 -9.23
CA PHE A 321 -24.34 13.95 -8.03
C PHE A 321 -25.69 14.03 -7.32
N VAL A 322 -25.67 13.82 -6.00
CA VAL A 322 -26.87 13.84 -5.16
C VAL A 322 -26.77 14.93 -4.11
N SER A 323 -27.92 15.36 -3.57
CA SER A 323 -27.98 16.39 -2.52
C SER A 323 -27.18 15.98 -1.28
N VAL A 324 -26.41 16.93 -0.74
CA VAL A 324 -25.64 16.74 0.50
C VAL A 324 -26.51 16.81 1.77
N LYS A 325 -27.77 17.26 1.65
CA LYS A 325 -28.71 17.40 2.78
C LYS A 325 -29.41 16.09 3.19
N GLY A 326 -29.04 14.97 2.57
CA GLY A 326 -29.63 13.64 2.83
C GLY A 326 -28.58 12.60 3.18
N LYS A 327 -28.95 11.31 3.06
CA LYS A 327 -28.04 10.19 3.31
C LYS A 327 -27.11 9.85 2.13
N GLY A 328 -27.30 10.53 1.00
CA GLY A 328 -26.62 10.22 -0.26
C GLY A 328 -27.40 9.25 -1.14
N ALA A 329 -26.75 8.73 -2.18
CA ALA A 329 -27.34 7.79 -3.12
C ALA A 329 -27.40 6.39 -2.51
N ASP A 330 -28.58 5.78 -2.45
CA ASP A 330 -28.76 4.39 -2.03
C ASP A 330 -28.61 3.42 -3.22
N GLU A 331 -28.65 2.11 -2.94
CA GLU A 331 -28.51 1.05 -3.94
C GLU A 331 -29.62 1.03 -5.00
N THR A 332 -30.76 1.68 -4.75
CA THR A 332 -31.91 1.75 -5.68
C THR A 332 -31.79 2.86 -6.72
N VAL A 333 -30.93 3.85 -6.47
CA VAL A 333 -30.66 4.94 -7.43
C VAL A 333 -30.01 4.38 -8.69
N SER A 334 -30.61 4.69 -9.84
CA SER A 334 -30.08 4.28 -11.15
C SER A 334 -28.73 4.95 -11.44
N PRO A 335 -27.71 4.19 -11.91
CA PRO A 335 -26.45 4.77 -12.35
C PRO A 335 -26.63 5.74 -13.52
N ASN A 336 -26.08 6.94 -13.39
CA ASN A 336 -26.04 7.94 -14.46
C ASN A 336 -24.85 8.91 -14.25
N PRO A 337 -23.61 8.45 -14.43
CA PRO A 337 -22.46 9.23 -14.02
C PRO A 337 -21.90 10.13 -15.14
N PRO A 338 -21.23 11.25 -14.79
CA PRO A 338 -20.46 12.02 -15.74
C PRO A 338 -19.08 11.38 -16.01
N GLY A 339 -18.61 11.50 -17.26
CA GLY A 339 -17.27 11.07 -17.68
C GLY A 339 -17.14 9.59 -18.06
N GLU A 340 -16.24 9.31 -19.00
CA GLU A 340 -16.08 7.96 -19.59
C GLU A 340 -15.56 6.92 -18.60
N TYR A 341 -14.70 7.30 -17.65
CA TYR A 341 -14.25 6.36 -16.61
C TYR A 341 -15.43 5.79 -15.83
N ALA A 342 -16.32 6.65 -15.34
CA ALA A 342 -17.46 6.22 -14.55
C ALA A 342 -18.48 5.46 -15.40
N GLN A 343 -18.69 5.87 -16.65
CA GLN A 343 -19.53 5.13 -17.61
C GLN A 343 -18.97 3.73 -17.91
N SER A 344 -17.65 3.59 -18.05
CA SER A 344 -17.01 2.28 -18.22
C SER A 344 -17.20 1.38 -16.98
N CYS A 345 -17.28 1.97 -15.77
CA CYS A 345 -17.62 1.25 -14.55
C CYS A 345 -19.10 0.84 -14.50
N VAL A 346 -20.01 1.62 -15.07
CA VAL A 346 -21.39 1.15 -15.31
C VAL A 346 -21.36 -0.04 -16.27
N GLY A 347 -20.54 0.00 -17.32
CA GLY A 347 -20.26 -1.15 -18.19
C GLY A 347 -19.84 -2.40 -17.41
N ARG A 348 -18.91 -2.27 -16.45
CA ARG A 348 -18.51 -3.36 -15.52
C ARG A 348 -19.72 -3.99 -14.84
N GLU A 349 -20.54 -3.16 -14.22
CA GLU A 349 -21.71 -3.60 -13.47
C GLU A 349 -22.68 -4.35 -14.38
N ARG A 350 -22.95 -3.82 -15.57
CA ARG A 350 -23.84 -4.48 -16.55
C ARG A 350 -23.33 -5.83 -17.00
N MET A 351 -22.02 -6.01 -17.17
CA MET A 351 -21.46 -7.32 -17.54
C MET A 351 -21.66 -8.35 -16.43
N PHE A 352 -21.33 -8.01 -15.18
CA PHE A 352 -21.56 -8.92 -14.05
C PHE A 352 -23.06 -9.21 -13.82
N GLU A 353 -23.93 -8.22 -13.92
CA GLU A 353 -25.38 -8.43 -13.83
C GLU A 353 -25.92 -9.34 -14.94
N TYR A 354 -25.49 -9.13 -16.19
CA TYR A 354 -25.93 -9.92 -17.33
C TYR A 354 -25.53 -11.39 -17.18
N PHE A 355 -24.25 -11.66 -16.90
CA PHE A 355 -23.75 -13.02 -16.75
C PHE A 355 -24.27 -13.69 -15.47
N SER A 356 -24.50 -12.93 -14.40
CA SER A 356 -25.17 -13.45 -13.20
C SER A 356 -26.59 -13.91 -13.51
N ARG A 357 -27.38 -13.15 -14.28
CA ARG A 357 -28.71 -13.60 -14.73
C ARG A 357 -28.62 -14.81 -15.65
N LYS A 358 -27.63 -14.85 -16.53
CA LYS A 358 -27.44 -15.93 -17.51
C LYS A 358 -27.03 -17.26 -16.86
N HIS A 359 -26.20 -17.22 -15.83
CA HIS A 359 -25.58 -18.41 -15.23
C HIS A 359 -26.04 -18.67 -13.79
N SER A 360 -26.94 -17.85 -13.25
CA SER A 360 -27.32 -17.87 -11.82
C SER A 360 -26.10 -17.73 -10.90
N THR A 361 -25.09 -16.96 -11.32
CA THR A 361 -23.85 -16.73 -10.57
C THR A 361 -24.14 -15.80 -9.39
N PRO A 362 -23.92 -16.21 -8.14
CA PRO A 362 -24.12 -15.34 -6.99
C PRO A 362 -23.07 -14.21 -6.98
N GLY A 363 -23.48 -12.99 -6.66
CA GLY A 363 -22.51 -11.90 -6.54
C GLY A 363 -22.96 -10.64 -5.82
N ARG A 364 -22.00 -9.74 -5.63
CA ARG A 364 -22.20 -8.36 -5.14
C ARG A 364 -21.38 -7.37 -5.96
N LEU A 365 -21.98 -6.25 -6.35
CA LEU A 365 -21.27 -5.08 -6.89
C LEU A 365 -20.89 -4.17 -5.73
N PHE A 366 -19.63 -4.24 -5.31
CA PHE A 366 -19.10 -3.52 -4.17
C PHE A 366 -18.80 -2.07 -4.56
N ARG A 367 -19.81 -1.18 -4.45
CA ARG A 367 -19.72 0.25 -4.81
C ARG A 367 -18.99 1.00 -3.71
N LEU A 368 -17.67 1.07 -3.83
CA LEU A 368 -16.80 1.71 -2.85
C LEU A 368 -16.71 3.22 -3.10
N ASN A 369 -16.89 4.01 -2.03
CA ASN A 369 -16.62 5.43 -2.00
C ASN A 369 -15.43 5.74 -1.09
N TYR A 370 -14.43 6.43 -1.63
CA TYR A 370 -13.24 6.95 -0.95
C TYR A 370 -12.68 6.07 0.19
N ALA A 371 -12.04 4.94 -0.16
CA ALA A 371 -11.16 4.25 0.80
C ALA A 371 -9.89 5.07 1.05
N ILE A 372 -9.56 5.29 2.32
CA ILE A 372 -8.42 6.11 2.75
C ILE A 372 -7.49 5.36 3.71
N ASP A 373 -6.24 5.77 3.70
CA ASP A 373 -5.24 5.48 4.72
C ASP A 373 -4.37 6.73 5.00
N MET A 374 -3.45 6.69 5.96
CA MET A 374 -2.59 7.83 6.31
C MET A 374 -1.60 8.23 5.20
N ARG A 375 -1.31 7.34 4.26
CA ARG A 375 -0.40 7.53 3.12
C ARG A 375 -1.13 8.01 1.86
N TYR A 376 -2.46 7.93 1.83
CA TYR A 376 -3.30 8.17 0.65
C TYR A 376 -4.77 8.37 1.01
N GLY A 377 -5.42 9.37 0.41
CA GLY A 377 -6.85 9.57 0.58
C GLY A 377 -7.21 11.05 0.65
N VAL A 378 -8.50 11.35 0.73
CA VAL A 378 -9.00 12.73 0.79
C VAL A 378 -8.37 13.50 1.96
N LEU A 379 -8.29 12.87 3.15
CA LEU A 379 -7.66 13.48 4.31
C LEU A 379 -6.15 13.75 4.10
N HIS A 380 -5.44 12.82 3.47
CA HIS A 380 -4.02 12.98 3.17
C HIS A 380 -3.79 14.15 2.20
N ASP A 381 -4.57 14.19 1.10
CA ASP A 381 -4.49 15.24 0.08
C ASP A 381 -4.79 16.63 0.67
N ILE A 382 -5.78 16.74 1.57
CA ILE A 382 -6.07 17.99 2.29
C ILE A 382 -4.90 18.35 3.23
N ALA A 383 -4.44 17.40 4.05
CA ALA A 383 -3.38 17.64 5.04
C ALA A 383 -2.06 18.11 4.40
N ILE A 384 -1.64 17.52 3.28
CA ILE A 384 -0.43 17.95 2.57
C ILE A 384 -0.60 19.34 1.95
N LYS A 385 -1.80 19.71 1.48
CA LYS A 385 -2.09 21.06 0.96
C LYS A 385 -1.98 22.09 2.08
N ILE A 386 -2.51 21.80 3.27
CA ILE A 386 -2.38 22.65 4.47
C ILE A 386 -0.90 22.86 4.84
N LEU A 387 -0.12 21.77 4.94
CA LEU A 387 1.32 21.89 5.23
C LEU A 387 2.11 22.61 4.14
N ALA A 388 1.67 22.54 2.89
CA ALA A 388 2.32 23.23 1.78
C ALA A 388 1.86 24.69 1.62
N GLY A 389 0.87 25.16 2.40
CA GLY A 389 0.24 26.47 2.17
C GLY A 389 -0.43 26.57 0.80
N LYS A 390 -0.98 25.46 0.30
CA LYS A 390 -1.67 25.39 -0.99
C LYS A 390 -3.18 25.55 -0.82
N PRO A 391 -3.88 26.18 -1.80
CA PRO A 391 -5.33 26.26 -1.79
C PRO A 391 -6.02 24.90 -1.76
N ILE A 392 -7.13 24.82 -1.02
CA ILE A 392 -8.03 23.68 -0.91
C ILE A 392 -9.35 24.09 -1.54
N ASP A 393 -9.65 23.45 -2.67
CA ASP A 393 -10.93 23.63 -3.36
C ASP A 393 -12.04 22.88 -2.62
N VAL A 394 -13.10 23.60 -2.26
CA VAL A 394 -14.27 23.07 -1.55
C VAL A 394 -15.49 22.86 -2.45
N SER A 395 -15.37 22.98 -3.77
CA SER A 395 -16.49 22.87 -4.70
C SER A 395 -17.09 21.48 -4.85
N LEU A 396 -16.40 20.40 -4.43
CA LEU A 396 -17.09 19.11 -4.24
C LEU A 396 -18.15 19.21 -3.12
N GLY A 397 -17.94 20.09 -2.14
CA GLY A 397 -18.80 20.29 -0.98
C GLY A 397 -18.52 19.25 0.10
N HIS A 398 -18.93 17.99 -0.14
CA HIS A 398 -18.95 16.95 0.88
C HIS A 398 -18.36 15.62 0.40
N VAL A 399 -17.84 14.84 1.34
CA VAL A 399 -17.31 13.49 1.12
C VAL A 399 -17.82 12.52 2.18
N ASN A 400 -17.91 11.24 1.82
CA ASN A 400 -17.89 10.15 2.78
C ASN A 400 -16.73 9.21 2.44
N PHE A 401 -16.00 8.77 3.46
CA PHE A 401 -14.80 7.94 3.29
C PHE A 401 -14.73 6.87 4.35
N ILE A 402 -14.02 5.79 4.03
CA ILE A 402 -13.87 4.63 4.91
C ILE A 402 -12.39 4.27 5.06
N TRP A 403 -12.03 3.79 6.24
CA TRP A 403 -10.72 3.19 6.45
C TRP A 403 -10.50 1.99 5.52
N GLN A 404 -9.34 1.93 4.88
CA GLN A 404 -9.02 0.89 3.92
C GLN A 404 -9.11 -0.53 4.51
N GLY A 405 -8.79 -0.71 5.79
CA GLY A 405 -8.94 -2.00 6.49
C GLY A 405 -10.40 -2.43 6.63
N ASP A 406 -11.29 -1.50 7.03
CA ASP A 406 -12.73 -1.76 7.15
C ASP A 406 -13.34 -2.08 5.79
N ALA A 407 -12.99 -1.33 4.75
CA ALA A 407 -13.45 -1.59 3.38
C ALA A 407 -12.99 -2.97 2.87
N SER A 408 -11.74 -3.35 3.15
CA SER A 408 -11.21 -4.67 2.77
C SER A 408 -11.93 -5.80 3.50
N ALA A 409 -12.22 -5.62 4.79
CA ALA A 409 -13.00 -6.58 5.58
C ALA A 409 -14.42 -6.73 5.03
N GLN A 410 -15.13 -5.63 4.76
CA GLN A 410 -16.48 -5.68 4.21
C GLN A 410 -16.52 -6.34 2.82
N ALA A 411 -15.52 -6.09 1.96
CA ALA A 411 -15.43 -6.74 0.65
C ALA A 411 -15.30 -8.27 0.76
N LEU A 412 -14.52 -8.77 1.73
CA LEU A 412 -14.40 -10.20 2.00
C LEU A 412 -15.70 -10.78 2.58
N ARG A 413 -16.33 -10.07 3.52
CA ARG A 413 -17.60 -10.49 4.14
C ARG A 413 -18.73 -10.57 3.12
N CYS A 414 -18.72 -9.74 2.07
CA CYS A 414 -19.70 -9.81 0.98
C CYS A 414 -19.79 -11.19 0.31
N LEU A 415 -18.74 -12.03 0.37
CA LEU A 415 -18.79 -13.41 -0.16
C LEU A 415 -19.89 -14.25 0.51
N ALA A 416 -20.15 -14.02 1.81
CA ALA A 416 -21.21 -14.69 2.56
C ALA A 416 -22.61 -14.10 2.31
N HIS A 417 -22.69 -13.00 1.58
CA HIS A 417 -23.92 -12.23 1.35
C HIS A 417 -24.19 -11.98 -0.14
N CYS A 418 -23.68 -12.83 -1.03
CA CYS A 418 -23.95 -12.73 -2.47
C CYS A 418 -25.42 -12.99 -2.80
N ASP A 419 -25.99 -12.19 -3.71
CA ASP A 419 -27.35 -12.37 -4.23
C ASP A 419 -27.32 -12.98 -5.64
N THR A 420 -28.43 -13.57 -6.07
CA THR A 420 -28.64 -14.03 -7.45
C THR A 420 -29.98 -13.50 -7.97
N PRO A 421 -30.00 -12.64 -9.01
CA PRO A 421 -28.84 -12.08 -9.70
C PRO A 421 -28.01 -11.15 -8.81
N THR A 422 -26.77 -10.92 -9.22
CA THR A 422 -25.82 -10.03 -8.56
C THR A 422 -26.44 -8.66 -8.33
N SER A 423 -26.29 -8.14 -7.11
CA SER A 423 -26.88 -6.88 -6.66
C SER A 423 -25.82 -5.93 -6.11
N PRO A 424 -26.05 -4.60 -6.14
CA PRO A 424 -25.11 -3.65 -5.56
C PRO A 424 -25.14 -3.63 -4.03
N ILE A 425 -24.05 -3.11 -3.46
CA ILE A 425 -23.93 -2.72 -2.05
C ILE A 425 -23.00 -1.52 -1.95
N ASN A 426 -23.46 -0.46 -1.28
CA ASN A 426 -22.70 0.77 -1.08
C ASN A 426 -21.82 0.67 0.15
N VAL A 427 -20.53 0.96 -0.03
CA VAL A 427 -19.55 0.90 1.06
C VAL A 427 -18.76 2.19 1.15
N SER A 428 -18.88 2.85 2.30
CA SER A 428 -18.17 4.07 2.69
C SER A 428 -18.30 4.27 4.21
N GLY A 429 -17.81 5.39 4.72
CA GLY A 429 -18.16 5.87 6.06
C GLY A 429 -19.60 6.35 6.11
N GLN A 430 -20.21 6.28 7.30
CA GLN A 430 -21.59 6.73 7.51
C GLN A 430 -21.71 8.26 7.51
N GLU A 431 -20.63 8.95 7.84
CA GLU A 431 -20.62 10.40 7.99
C GLU A 431 -20.41 11.07 6.64
N ILE A 432 -21.30 12.02 6.32
CA ILE A 432 -21.14 12.95 5.22
C ILE A 432 -20.51 14.22 5.79
N LEU A 433 -19.29 14.51 5.35
CA LEU A 433 -18.41 15.51 5.97
C LEU A 433 -18.11 16.61 4.96
N ALA A 434 -18.31 17.87 5.36
CA ALA A 434 -17.94 19.01 4.55
C ALA A 434 -16.41 19.08 4.42
N VAL A 435 -15.90 19.30 3.20
CA VAL A 435 -14.45 19.40 2.94
C VAL A 435 -13.85 20.57 3.73
N ARG A 436 -14.59 21.68 3.88
CA ARG A 436 -14.20 22.83 4.70
C ARG A 436 -13.99 22.47 6.16
N ASP A 437 -14.90 21.71 6.75
CA ASP A 437 -14.82 21.30 8.15
C ASP A 437 -13.66 20.34 8.38
N LEU A 438 -13.42 19.42 7.44
CA LEU A 438 -12.24 18.54 7.46
C LEU A 438 -10.95 19.35 7.39
N ALA A 439 -10.88 20.34 6.51
CA ALA A 439 -9.72 21.22 6.39
C ALA A 439 -9.49 22.04 7.67
N ALA A 440 -10.54 22.53 8.32
CA ALA A 440 -10.46 23.24 9.60
C ALA A 440 -9.96 22.31 10.73
N LYS A 441 -10.52 21.10 10.85
CA LYS A 441 -10.10 20.10 11.86
C LYS A 441 -8.65 19.65 11.66
N LEU A 442 -8.21 19.48 10.42
CA LEU A 442 -6.82 19.16 10.09
C LEU A 442 -5.90 20.35 10.35
N GLY A 443 -6.31 21.57 9.96
CA GLY A 443 -5.55 22.80 10.17
C GLY A 443 -5.28 23.09 11.64
N ALA A 444 -6.29 22.91 12.50
CA ALA A 444 -6.15 23.02 13.95
C ALA A 444 -5.10 22.03 14.51
N ARG A 445 -5.13 20.76 14.07
CA ARG A 445 -4.16 19.73 14.50
C ARG A 445 -2.74 19.99 13.95
N LEU A 446 -2.64 20.52 12.74
CA LEU A 446 -1.37 20.87 12.10
C LEU A 446 -0.83 22.24 12.51
N ARG A 447 -1.59 23.00 13.32
CA ARG A 447 -1.31 24.39 13.72
C ARG A 447 -1.04 25.30 12.51
N ARG A 448 -1.82 25.12 11.45
CA ARG A 448 -1.76 25.92 10.22
C ARG A 448 -3.16 26.20 9.71
N GLU A 449 -3.41 27.45 9.34
CA GLU A 449 -4.70 27.86 8.80
C GLU A 449 -4.86 27.35 7.35
N PRO A 450 -5.95 26.64 7.02
CA PRO A 450 -6.21 26.16 5.68
C PRO A 450 -6.58 27.31 4.74
N ILE A 451 -5.98 27.35 3.55
CA ILE A 451 -6.35 28.31 2.50
C ILE A 451 -7.51 27.72 1.71
N ILE A 452 -8.73 28.20 1.95
CA ILE A 452 -9.94 27.70 1.27
C ILE A 452 -10.24 28.53 0.01
N VAL A 453 -10.57 27.85 -1.08
CA VAL A 453 -11.01 28.47 -2.35
C VAL A 453 -12.25 27.76 -2.90
N GLY A 454 -13.02 28.46 -3.74
CA GLY A 454 -14.25 27.93 -4.34
C GLY A 454 -15.48 28.05 -3.44
N ASN A 455 -16.64 27.70 -4.00
CA ASN A 455 -17.93 27.68 -3.32
C ASN A 455 -18.43 26.24 -3.18
N GLU A 456 -19.00 25.90 -2.03
CA GLU A 456 -19.54 24.55 -1.77
C GLU A 456 -20.81 24.32 -2.59
N GLU A 457 -20.77 23.31 -3.44
CA GLU A 457 -21.93 22.91 -4.23
C GLU A 457 -22.94 22.13 -3.37
N PRO A 458 -24.25 22.27 -3.63
CA PRO A 458 -25.30 21.58 -2.87
C PRO A 458 -25.38 20.08 -3.18
N THR A 459 -24.57 19.58 -4.11
CA THR A 459 -24.56 18.18 -4.53
C THR A 459 -23.15 17.61 -4.57
N ALA A 460 -22.98 16.34 -4.19
CA ALA A 460 -21.71 15.64 -4.15
C ALA A 460 -21.86 14.14 -4.46
N TRP A 461 -20.74 13.44 -4.66
CA TRP A 461 -20.72 11.97 -4.71
C TRP A 461 -20.69 11.39 -3.30
N VAL A 462 -21.85 11.37 -2.67
CA VAL A 462 -22.06 10.78 -1.35
C VAL A 462 -23.05 9.61 -1.48
N THR A 463 -22.70 8.48 -0.88
CA THR A 463 -23.51 7.24 -0.88
C THR A 463 -24.13 6.96 0.49
N ASP A 464 -25.38 6.48 0.50
CA ASP A 464 -26.02 5.92 1.70
C ASP A 464 -25.48 4.51 1.93
N THR A 465 -24.92 4.26 3.11
CA THR A 465 -24.32 2.97 3.50
C THR A 465 -25.23 2.16 4.43
N SER A 466 -26.50 2.52 4.58
CA SER A 466 -27.43 1.90 5.53
C SER A 466 -27.53 0.38 5.35
N GLN A 467 -27.46 -0.13 4.12
CA GLN A 467 -27.46 -1.57 3.86
C GLN A 467 -26.17 -2.25 4.35
N ALA A 468 -25.01 -1.70 4.03
CA ALA A 468 -23.73 -2.20 4.53
C ALA A 468 -23.66 -2.18 6.06
N VAL A 469 -24.23 -1.16 6.70
CA VAL A 469 -24.29 -1.07 8.17
C VAL A 469 -25.20 -2.14 8.76
N ARG A 470 -26.34 -2.44 8.13
CA ARG A 470 -27.22 -3.54 8.57
C ARG A 470 -26.53 -4.91 8.47
N LEU A 471 -25.71 -5.13 7.45
CA LEU A 471 -25.03 -6.41 7.23
C LEU A 471 -23.75 -6.54 8.05
N PHE A 472 -22.95 -5.48 8.11
CA PHE A 472 -21.58 -5.54 8.60
C PHE A 472 -21.35 -4.80 9.93
N GLY A 473 -22.32 -4.01 10.37
CA GLY A 473 -22.15 -3.07 11.48
C GLY A 473 -21.45 -1.79 11.05
N VAL A 474 -21.18 -0.92 12.02
CA VAL A 474 -20.47 0.34 11.80
C VAL A 474 -18.97 0.08 11.55
N PRO A 475 -18.30 0.86 10.68
CA PRO A 475 -16.84 0.79 10.54
C PRO A 475 -16.13 0.96 11.89
N ILE A 476 -15.03 0.22 12.10
CA ILE A 476 -14.35 0.17 13.40
C ILE A 476 -13.52 1.43 13.63
N VAL A 477 -12.91 1.96 12.57
CA VAL A 477 -12.11 3.17 12.66
C VAL A 477 -13.00 4.38 12.38
N ASP A 478 -13.26 5.15 13.44
CA ASP A 478 -14.02 6.39 13.37
C ASP A 478 -13.27 7.53 12.66
N THR A 479 -14.02 8.54 12.22
CA THR A 479 -13.51 9.69 11.48
C THR A 479 -12.51 10.52 12.29
N GLU A 480 -12.76 10.78 13.57
CA GLU A 480 -11.87 11.61 14.40
C GLU A 480 -10.49 10.95 14.55
N LYS A 481 -10.45 9.63 14.68
CA LYS A 481 -9.23 8.83 14.69
C LYS A 481 -8.49 8.91 13.35
N LEU A 482 -9.20 8.81 12.22
CA LEU A 482 -8.61 8.96 10.88
C LEU A 482 -8.01 10.35 10.67
N ILE A 483 -8.70 11.40 11.12
CA ILE A 483 -8.18 12.77 11.07
C ILE A 483 -6.93 12.91 11.93
N ALA A 484 -6.96 12.38 13.16
CA ALA A 484 -5.82 12.43 14.09
C ALA A 484 -4.59 11.68 13.53
N TRP A 485 -4.78 10.45 13.06
CA TRP A 485 -3.70 9.65 12.47
C TRP A 485 -3.12 10.28 11.21
N THR A 486 -3.96 10.84 10.34
CA THR A 486 -3.49 11.51 9.12
C THR A 486 -2.70 12.78 9.44
N ALA A 487 -3.18 13.58 10.40
CA ALA A 487 -2.46 14.78 10.84
C ALA A 487 -1.10 14.44 11.45
N ASP A 488 -1.03 13.43 12.34
CA ASP A 488 0.23 12.96 12.92
C ASP A 488 1.19 12.45 11.84
N TRP A 489 0.72 11.56 10.95
CA TRP A 489 1.50 10.99 9.86
C TRP A 489 2.15 12.05 8.96
N VAL A 490 1.34 13.02 8.53
CA VAL A 490 1.78 14.10 7.64
C VAL A 490 2.67 15.09 8.39
N SER A 491 2.39 15.41 9.66
CA SER A 491 3.25 16.28 10.49
C SER A 491 4.65 15.71 10.69
N ARG A 492 4.78 14.38 10.74
CA ARG A 492 6.06 13.66 10.84
C ARG A 492 6.75 13.44 9.50
N SER A 493 6.21 13.98 8.40
CA SER A 493 6.74 13.80 7.04
C SER A 493 6.89 12.32 6.63
N MET A 494 5.97 11.48 7.10
CA MET A 494 5.98 10.06 6.79
C MET A 494 5.64 9.80 5.30
N PRO A 495 6.03 8.64 4.72
CA PRO A 495 5.88 8.39 3.28
C PRO A 495 4.42 8.49 2.76
N SER A 496 4.28 8.95 1.52
CA SER A 496 3.02 9.03 0.77
C SER A 496 3.03 8.04 -0.41
N LEU A 497 1.86 7.57 -0.85
CA LEU A 497 1.74 6.75 -2.07
C LEU A 497 1.88 7.58 -3.37
N GLY A 498 1.92 8.91 -3.29
CA GLY A 498 2.18 9.78 -4.43
C GLY A 498 1.11 9.72 -5.53
N LYS A 499 -0.12 9.34 -5.18
CA LYS A 499 -1.25 9.20 -6.12
C LYS A 499 -2.37 10.14 -5.67
N PRO A 500 -2.62 11.26 -6.37
CA PRO A 500 -3.70 12.17 -5.98
C PRO A 500 -5.06 11.46 -6.12
N THR A 501 -5.97 11.72 -5.19
CA THR A 501 -7.32 11.14 -5.23
C THR A 501 -8.20 11.81 -6.28
N LYS A 502 -7.91 13.07 -6.63
CA LYS A 502 -8.75 13.94 -7.47
C LYS A 502 -10.17 14.08 -6.92
N TYR A 503 -10.32 14.11 -5.59
CA TYR A 503 -11.63 14.26 -4.95
C TYR A 503 -12.31 15.59 -5.33
N GLU A 504 -11.53 16.60 -5.68
CA GLU A 504 -12.02 17.93 -6.11
C GLU A 504 -12.72 17.92 -7.49
N VAL A 505 -12.60 16.85 -8.28
CA VAL A 505 -13.06 16.82 -9.66
C VAL A 505 -14.56 16.54 -9.76
N ARG A 506 -15.30 17.38 -10.51
CA ARG A 506 -16.75 17.21 -10.78
C ARG A 506 -17.10 16.83 -12.22
N ASP A 507 -16.17 17.01 -13.16
CA ASP A 507 -16.41 16.80 -14.60
C ASP A 507 -16.25 15.34 -15.06
N GLY A 508 -15.86 14.45 -14.14
CA GLY A 508 -15.64 13.02 -14.41
C GLY A 508 -14.29 12.69 -15.04
N ARG A 509 -13.33 13.63 -15.05
CA ARG A 509 -11.99 13.48 -15.63
C ARG A 509 -10.95 12.97 -14.62
N TYR A 510 -10.61 11.68 -14.69
CA TYR A 510 -9.80 10.96 -13.69
C TYR A 510 -8.37 10.63 -14.11
#